data_AF-A0A7Y9UMX8-F1
#
_entry.id   AF-A0A7Y9UMX8-F1
#
_cell.length_a   1.000
_cell.length_b   1.000
_cell.length_c   1.000
_cell.angle_alpha   90.00
_cell.angle_beta   90.00
_cell.angle_gamma   90.00
#
_symmetry.space_group_name_H-M   'P 1'
#
loop_
_entity.id
_entity.type
_entity.pdbx_description
1 polymer ?
#
loop_
_entity_poly.entity_id
_entity_poly.type
_entity_poly.pdbx_seq_one_letter_code
_entity_poly.pdbx_strand_id
1 'polypeptide(L)'
;MSVLNNLGRNDSWAPIRAAVAGFGVSGFAAADNLLFLGAHVVAMDERGDGKEEKAELLRSLGGDIRLGPGTTATLPDDIDVLITSPGWRPDAPLLAQARERGVPIWGEVELAWRLRDPEHQAPWLAITGTNGKTTTVQMLDSILKAAGLRSVAVGNVGLPIVEAVMEPEPYDVFAVELSSFQLHYTESMSAQASVVLNIAEDHLDWYSGDDAMKDYAADKAKIYERTQLACVYNVADPATEELVREADVIEGARAIGFTLGMPAVGQLGIVEDLLVDRAFIEQRDSSAAELCQISDLASPAPHFVANALAAAALARAHGVNQAAVRDGLRNFRPDGHRIAHVAEHDSVTWVDDSKATNPHAAQSSLQTYDSVVWVAGGLAKGARFEALVEKVRDRLRGVVLLGADRHVIADALRRHAPDVPVIDIGDGETGPEESPMERVVAASAGLARPGDTVLLAPGCASMDMFTNYGERGDRFAEAVQTWIAQQG
;
A
#
# COMPACT_ATOMS: atom_id res chain seq x y z
N MET A 1 0.80 -34.72 9.40
CA MET A 1 0.81 -33.61 8.41
C MET A 1 -0.45 -33.76 7.59
N SER A 2 -1.30 -32.72 7.52
CA SER A 2 -2.51 -32.77 6.72
C SER A 2 -2.16 -32.95 5.24
N VAL A 3 -3.02 -33.64 4.48
CA VAL A 3 -2.88 -33.82 3.01
C VAL A 3 -2.68 -32.46 2.33
N LEU A 4 -3.34 -31.41 2.84
CA LEU A 4 -3.25 -30.02 2.39
C LEU A 4 -1.82 -29.47 2.30
N ASN A 5 -0.90 -29.89 3.16
CA ASN A 5 0.47 -29.34 3.15
C ASN A 5 1.31 -29.80 1.96
N ASN A 6 0.88 -30.85 1.26
CA ASN A 6 1.59 -31.41 0.12
C ASN A 6 0.90 -31.10 -1.22
N LEU A 7 -0.22 -30.38 -1.20
CA LEU A 7 -0.94 -30.01 -2.43
C LEU A 7 -0.36 -28.73 -3.01
N GLY A 8 0.06 -28.80 -4.27
CA GLY A 8 0.39 -27.66 -5.12
C GLY A 8 -0.56 -27.55 -6.31
N ARG A 9 -0.15 -26.75 -7.31
CA ARG A 9 -0.97 -26.49 -8.51
C ARG A 9 -1.10 -27.67 -9.48
N ASN A 10 -0.20 -28.64 -9.42
CA ASN A 10 -0.23 -29.82 -10.31
C ASN A 10 -0.90 -31.03 -9.64
N ASP A 11 -1.32 -30.90 -8.38
CA ASP A 11 -2.00 -31.95 -7.64
C ASP A 11 -3.51 -31.85 -7.79
N SER A 12 -4.21 -32.96 -7.59
CA SER A 12 -5.68 -32.95 -7.62
C SER A 12 -6.23 -32.48 -6.28
N TRP A 13 -7.06 -31.43 -6.32
CA TRP A 13 -7.79 -30.92 -5.16
C TRP A 13 -9.18 -31.54 -5.00
N ALA A 14 -9.54 -32.53 -5.84
CA ALA A 14 -10.84 -33.22 -5.80
C ALA A 14 -11.35 -33.67 -4.42
N PRO A 15 -10.52 -34.23 -3.51
CA PRO A 15 -11.02 -34.62 -2.19
C PRO A 15 -11.21 -33.44 -1.23
N ILE A 16 -10.72 -32.24 -1.58
CA ILE A 16 -10.65 -31.09 -0.68
C ILE A 16 -11.95 -30.29 -0.72
N ARG A 17 -12.46 -29.99 0.47
CA ARG A 17 -13.61 -29.12 0.71
C ARG A 17 -13.11 -27.80 1.28
N ALA A 18 -13.10 -26.77 0.45
CA ALA A 18 -12.61 -25.44 0.81
C ALA A 18 -13.79 -24.49 1.09
N ALA A 19 -13.74 -23.81 2.24
CA ALA A 19 -14.59 -22.67 2.50
C ALA A 19 -13.85 -21.38 2.13
N VAL A 20 -14.52 -20.41 1.54
CA VAL A 20 -13.96 -19.08 1.23
C VAL A 20 -14.79 -18.01 1.93
N ALA A 21 -14.19 -17.28 2.86
CA ALA A 21 -14.79 -16.15 3.57
C ALA A 21 -14.49 -14.83 2.84
N GLY A 22 -15.55 -14.21 2.33
CA GLY A 22 -15.50 -13.03 1.46
C GLY A 22 -15.50 -13.40 -0.02
N PHE A 23 -16.23 -12.62 -0.80
CA PHE A 23 -16.44 -12.78 -2.24
C PHE A 23 -16.18 -11.46 -2.98
N GLY A 24 -15.17 -10.72 -2.52
CA GLY A 24 -14.59 -9.58 -3.23
C GLY A 24 -13.61 -10.04 -4.31
N VAL A 25 -12.61 -9.21 -4.64
CA VAL A 25 -11.59 -9.54 -5.65
C VAL A 25 -10.78 -10.79 -5.26
N SER A 26 -10.10 -10.77 -4.09
CA SER A 26 -9.28 -11.90 -3.64
C SER A 26 -10.09 -13.17 -3.35
N GLY A 27 -11.27 -13.03 -2.77
CA GLY A 27 -12.15 -14.17 -2.46
C GLY A 27 -12.68 -14.87 -3.71
N PHE A 28 -13.08 -14.10 -4.73
CA PHE A 28 -13.45 -14.65 -6.03
C PHE A 28 -12.27 -15.40 -6.67
N ALA A 29 -11.09 -14.77 -6.74
CA ALA A 29 -9.90 -15.36 -7.34
C ALA A 29 -9.48 -16.68 -6.67
N ALA A 30 -9.54 -16.74 -5.34
CA ALA A 30 -9.29 -17.97 -4.59
C ALA A 30 -10.32 -19.07 -4.89
N ALA A 31 -11.61 -18.72 -4.91
CA ALA A 31 -12.68 -19.67 -5.20
C ALA A 31 -12.58 -20.23 -6.63
N ASP A 32 -12.33 -19.37 -7.61
CA ASP A 32 -12.18 -19.74 -9.02
C ASP A 32 -11.01 -20.71 -9.23
N ASN A 33 -9.83 -20.39 -8.70
CA ASN A 33 -8.65 -21.25 -8.83
C ASN A 33 -8.80 -22.59 -8.10
N LEU A 34 -9.44 -22.60 -6.92
CA LEU A 34 -9.73 -23.86 -6.22
C LEU A 34 -10.72 -24.74 -6.98
N LEU A 35 -11.75 -24.17 -7.60
CA LEU A 35 -12.67 -24.88 -8.49
C LEU A 35 -11.94 -25.43 -9.72
N PHE A 36 -11.06 -24.63 -10.33
CA PHE A 36 -10.23 -25.06 -11.46
C PHE A 36 -9.34 -26.27 -11.11
N LEU A 37 -8.78 -26.30 -9.90
CA LEU A 37 -8.01 -27.43 -9.36
C LEU A 37 -8.87 -28.65 -8.95
N GLY A 38 -10.20 -28.51 -9.02
CA GLY A 38 -11.18 -29.56 -8.76
C GLY A 38 -11.70 -29.62 -7.33
N ALA A 39 -11.37 -28.67 -6.46
CA ALA A 39 -11.86 -28.64 -5.08
C ALA A 39 -13.39 -28.43 -5.02
N HIS A 40 -14.00 -28.93 -3.94
CA HIS A 40 -15.36 -28.57 -3.56
C HIS A 40 -15.35 -27.23 -2.83
N VAL A 41 -15.83 -26.17 -3.49
CA VAL A 41 -15.76 -24.81 -2.93
C VAL A 41 -17.12 -24.34 -2.43
N VAL A 42 -17.15 -23.84 -1.18
CA VAL A 42 -18.25 -23.06 -0.62
C VAL A 42 -17.75 -21.63 -0.37
N ALA A 43 -18.20 -20.66 -1.17
CA ALA A 43 -17.85 -19.26 -0.96
C ALA A 43 -18.99 -18.49 -0.28
N MET A 44 -18.66 -17.71 0.75
CA MET A 44 -19.64 -17.05 1.62
C MET A 44 -19.30 -15.57 1.80
N ASP A 45 -20.29 -14.70 1.66
CA ASP A 45 -20.14 -13.27 1.93
C ASP A 45 -21.44 -12.66 2.45
N GLU A 46 -21.33 -11.85 3.50
CA GLU A 46 -22.46 -11.17 4.13
C GLU A 46 -23.13 -10.15 3.20
N ARG A 47 -22.39 -9.65 2.20
CA ARG A 47 -22.87 -8.71 1.17
C ARG A 47 -23.13 -9.45 -0.14
N GLY A 48 -24.35 -9.30 -0.65
CA GLY A 48 -24.75 -9.88 -1.95
C GLY A 48 -24.79 -8.93 -3.13
N ASP A 49 -24.78 -7.62 -2.89
CA ASP A 49 -24.90 -6.59 -3.92
C ASP A 49 -23.65 -6.49 -4.82
N GLY A 50 -23.87 -6.42 -6.13
CA GLY A 50 -22.83 -6.17 -7.13
C GLY A 50 -21.90 -7.36 -7.42
N LYS A 51 -22.33 -8.58 -7.08
CA LYS A 51 -21.55 -9.83 -7.20
C LYS A 51 -22.29 -10.92 -7.98
N GLU A 52 -23.45 -10.60 -8.54
CA GLU A 52 -24.39 -11.55 -9.14
C GLU A 52 -23.75 -12.31 -10.31
N GLU A 53 -23.14 -11.59 -11.26
CA GLU A 53 -22.49 -12.18 -12.43
C GLU A 53 -21.34 -13.12 -12.06
N LYS A 54 -20.47 -12.69 -11.12
CA LYS A 54 -19.36 -13.50 -10.61
C LYS A 54 -19.85 -14.75 -9.89
N ALA A 55 -20.93 -14.63 -9.11
CA ALA A 55 -21.53 -15.75 -8.41
C ALA A 55 -22.17 -16.75 -9.38
N GLU A 56 -22.87 -16.28 -10.41
CA GLU A 56 -23.42 -17.14 -11.47
C GLU A 56 -22.33 -17.89 -12.23
N LEU A 57 -21.22 -17.22 -12.56
CA LEU A 57 -20.06 -17.84 -13.18
C LEU A 57 -19.53 -19.00 -12.33
N LEU A 58 -19.20 -18.78 -11.06
CA LEU A 58 -18.64 -19.86 -10.24
C LEU A 58 -19.65 -20.98 -9.92
N ARG A 59 -20.95 -20.66 -9.84
CA ARG A 59 -22.00 -21.69 -9.74
C ARG A 59 -22.04 -22.58 -10.98
N SER A 60 -21.85 -22.01 -12.17
CA SER A 60 -21.78 -22.79 -13.41
C SER A 60 -20.57 -23.73 -13.46
N LEU A 61 -19.50 -23.40 -12.73
CA LEU A 61 -18.32 -24.23 -12.52
C LEU A 61 -18.47 -25.24 -11.35
N GLY A 62 -19.64 -25.29 -10.71
CA GLY A 62 -19.95 -26.23 -9.61
C GLY A 62 -19.70 -25.69 -8.20
N GLY A 63 -19.40 -24.40 -8.05
CA GLY A 63 -19.24 -23.75 -6.74
C GLY A 63 -20.56 -23.51 -6.01
N ASP A 64 -20.55 -23.68 -4.69
CA ASP A 64 -21.65 -23.28 -3.79
C ASP A 64 -21.42 -21.84 -3.31
N ILE A 65 -22.08 -20.87 -3.94
CA ILE A 65 -21.91 -19.44 -3.66
C ILE A 65 -23.08 -18.91 -2.85
N ARG A 66 -22.83 -18.57 -1.58
CA ARG A 66 -23.80 -18.12 -0.60
C ARG A 66 -23.57 -16.65 -0.29
N LEU A 67 -24.49 -15.80 -0.74
CA LEU A 67 -24.38 -14.35 -0.59
C LEU A 67 -25.56 -13.81 0.23
N GLY A 68 -25.27 -12.83 1.07
CA GLY A 68 -26.26 -12.05 1.81
C GLY A 68 -26.22 -12.30 3.33
N PRO A 69 -27.06 -11.56 4.08
CA PRO A 69 -27.01 -11.56 5.53
C PRO A 69 -27.21 -12.95 6.15
N GLY A 70 -26.41 -13.27 7.16
CA GLY A 70 -26.44 -14.52 7.91
C GLY A 70 -25.71 -15.68 7.24
N THR A 71 -25.25 -15.55 6.00
CA THR A 71 -24.53 -16.64 5.31
C THR A 71 -23.17 -16.93 5.92
N THR A 72 -22.59 -15.96 6.63
CA THR A 72 -21.29 -16.11 7.30
C THR A 72 -21.40 -16.39 8.81
N ALA A 73 -22.60 -16.68 9.31
CA ALA A 73 -22.81 -16.96 10.73
C ALA A 73 -22.26 -18.33 11.16
N THR A 74 -22.23 -19.32 10.26
CA THR A 74 -21.86 -20.70 10.58
C THR A 74 -20.89 -21.24 9.55
N LEU A 75 -19.74 -21.73 10.02
CA LEU A 75 -18.80 -22.45 9.17
C LEU A 75 -19.43 -23.81 8.79
N PRO A 76 -19.50 -24.16 7.49
CA PRO A 76 -19.97 -25.47 7.06
C PRO A 76 -19.18 -26.60 7.73
N ASP A 77 -19.83 -27.74 7.90
CA ASP A 77 -19.18 -28.95 8.40
C ASP A 77 -18.29 -29.58 7.32
N ASP A 78 -17.36 -30.45 7.76
CA ASP A 78 -16.44 -31.20 6.91
C ASP A 78 -15.65 -30.30 5.93
N ILE A 79 -15.16 -29.16 6.41
CA ILE A 79 -14.26 -28.27 5.67
C ILE A 79 -12.81 -28.62 6.02
N ASP A 80 -12.00 -28.81 4.99
CA ASP A 80 -10.58 -29.10 5.13
C ASP A 80 -9.75 -27.82 5.33
N VAL A 81 -10.15 -26.71 4.69
CA VAL A 81 -9.44 -25.43 4.77
C VAL A 81 -10.40 -24.25 4.63
N LEU A 82 -10.16 -23.20 5.41
CA LEU A 82 -10.83 -21.90 5.27
C LEU A 82 -9.87 -20.91 4.61
N ILE A 83 -10.21 -20.42 3.42
CA ILE A 83 -9.55 -19.28 2.79
C ILE A 83 -10.26 -18.00 3.23
N THR A 84 -9.52 -16.99 3.68
CA THR A 84 -10.10 -15.73 4.15
C THR A 84 -9.61 -14.53 3.35
N SER A 85 -10.54 -13.63 3.04
CA SER A 85 -10.19 -12.32 2.49
C SER A 85 -9.54 -11.45 3.58
N PRO A 86 -8.57 -10.58 3.25
CA PRO A 86 -7.75 -9.89 4.25
C PRO A 86 -8.56 -9.08 5.29
N GLY A 87 -9.67 -8.45 4.89
CA GLY A 87 -10.45 -7.60 5.78
C GLY A 87 -11.18 -8.31 6.92
N TRP A 88 -11.22 -9.64 6.95
CA TRP A 88 -11.87 -10.40 8.01
C TRP A 88 -11.05 -10.35 9.30
N ARG A 89 -11.71 -10.01 10.40
CA ARG A 89 -11.06 -9.96 11.71
C ARG A 89 -10.94 -11.37 12.30
N PRO A 90 -9.90 -11.66 13.10
CA PRO A 90 -9.69 -12.99 13.67
C PRO A 90 -10.79 -13.48 14.61
N ASP A 91 -11.66 -12.60 15.10
CA ASP A 91 -12.80 -12.87 15.96
C ASP A 91 -14.12 -13.10 15.20
N ALA A 92 -14.11 -12.95 13.86
CA ALA A 92 -15.30 -13.17 13.05
C ALA A 92 -15.80 -14.62 13.17
N PRO A 93 -17.13 -14.86 13.14
CA PRO A 93 -17.72 -16.17 13.47
C PRO A 93 -17.14 -17.35 12.69
N LEU A 94 -16.93 -17.23 11.38
CA LEU A 94 -16.33 -18.29 10.55
C LEU A 94 -14.92 -18.65 11.00
N LEU A 95 -14.09 -17.64 11.30
CA LEU A 95 -12.68 -17.81 11.65
C LEU A 95 -12.54 -18.36 13.08
N ALA A 96 -13.38 -17.89 14.00
CA ALA A 96 -13.45 -18.43 15.36
C ALA A 96 -13.83 -19.93 15.34
N GLN A 97 -14.85 -20.30 14.56
CA GLN A 97 -15.27 -21.69 14.40
C GLN A 97 -14.20 -22.56 13.74
N ALA A 98 -13.52 -22.05 12.70
CA ALA A 98 -12.42 -22.77 12.05
C ALA A 98 -11.30 -23.07 13.05
N ARG A 99 -10.91 -22.08 13.86
CA ARG A 99 -9.91 -22.23 14.92
C ARG A 99 -10.31 -23.25 15.97
N GLU A 100 -11.55 -23.20 16.45
CA GLU A 100 -12.08 -24.16 17.44
C GLU A 100 -12.08 -25.59 16.91
N ARG A 101 -12.37 -25.77 15.62
CA ARG A 101 -12.39 -27.07 14.93
C ARG A 101 -11.00 -27.53 14.46
N GLY A 102 -9.95 -26.71 14.62
CA GLY A 102 -8.61 -27.01 14.12
C GLY A 102 -8.48 -27.01 12.60
N VAL A 103 -9.41 -26.34 11.90
CA VAL A 103 -9.36 -26.16 10.44
C VAL A 103 -8.31 -25.09 10.10
N PRO A 104 -7.33 -25.37 9.24
CA PRO A 104 -6.37 -24.39 8.75
C PRO A 104 -7.06 -23.15 8.16
N ILE A 105 -6.55 -21.96 8.50
CA ILE A 105 -7.02 -20.68 7.98
C ILE A 105 -5.91 -20.08 7.15
N TRP A 106 -6.15 -19.88 5.86
CA TRP A 106 -5.18 -19.30 4.93
C TRP A 106 -5.71 -18.00 4.34
N GLY A 107 -4.82 -17.03 4.14
CA GLY A 107 -5.09 -15.92 3.25
C GLY A 107 -4.91 -16.31 1.78
N GLU A 108 -5.33 -15.44 0.87
CA GLU A 108 -5.05 -15.60 -0.57
C GLU A 108 -3.54 -15.65 -0.86
N VAL A 109 -2.72 -14.94 -0.09
CA VAL A 109 -1.26 -14.96 -0.18
C VAL A 109 -0.67 -16.34 0.14
N GLU A 110 -1.16 -16.97 1.21
CA GLU A 110 -0.73 -18.32 1.61
C GLU A 110 -1.14 -19.37 0.57
N LEU A 111 -2.36 -19.25 0.04
CA LEU A 111 -2.83 -20.10 -1.05
C LEU A 111 -1.94 -19.93 -2.30
N ALA A 112 -1.69 -18.69 -2.72
CA ALA A 112 -0.86 -18.40 -3.87
C ALA A 112 0.59 -18.92 -3.70
N TRP A 113 1.16 -18.77 -2.51
CA TRP A 113 2.51 -19.27 -2.21
C TRP A 113 2.62 -20.80 -2.39
N ARG A 114 1.58 -21.54 -2.00
CA ARG A 114 1.48 -23.00 -2.14
C ARG A 114 1.21 -23.45 -3.56
N LEU A 115 0.52 -22.63 -4.36
CA LEU A 115 0.19 -22.92 -5.75
C LEU A 115 1.28 -22.51 -6.75
N ARG A 116 2.43 -22.01 -6.30
CA ARG A 116 3.56 -21.67 -7.19
C ARG A 116 4.00 -22.89 -8.01
N ASP A 117 4.47 -22.63 -9.22
CA ASP A 117 5.00 -23.67 -10.11
C ASP A 117 6.21 -24.35 -9.47
N PRO A 118 6.17 -25.67 -9.19
CA PRO A 118 7.31 -26.35 -8.58
C PRO A 118 8.55 -26.40 -9.49
N GLU A 119 8.38 -26.34 -10.82
CA GLU A 119 9.47 -26.33 -11.80
C GLU A 119 10.01 -24.92 -12.05
N HIS A 120 9.18 -23.89 -11.87
CA HIS A 120 9.51 -22.48 -12.12
C HIS A 120 9.05 -21.60 -10.95
N GLN A 121 9.68 -21.78 -9.78
CA GLN A 121 9.35 -21.01 -8.59
C GLN A 121 9.85 -19.56 -8.68
N ALA A 122 9.08 -18.71 -9.36
CA ALA A 122 9.34 -17.28 -9.46
C ALA A 122 9.62 -16.68 -8.06
N PRO A 123 10.76 -16.02 -7.85
CA PRO A 123 11.08 -15.34 -6.60
C PRO A 123 10.09 -14.22 -6.29
N TRP A 124 9.78 -14.03 -5.00
CA TRP A 124 8.95 -12.92 -4.55
C TRP A 124 9.82 -11.85 -3.91
N LEU A 125 9.67 -10.61 -4.38
CA LEU A 125 10.25 -9.42 -3.78
C LEU A 125 9.13 -8.65 -3.07
N ALA A 126 9.04 -8.81 -1.76
CA ALA A 126 7.85 -8.48 -0.98
C ALA A 126 7.98 -7.12 -0.27
N ILE A 127 6.92 -6.32 -0.32
CA ILE A 127 6.87 -4.96 0.23
C ILE A 127 5.68 -4.81 1.15
N THR A 128 5.94 -4.38 2.39
CA THR A 128 4.91 -3.83 3.27
C THR A 128 5.37 -2.52 3.90
N GLY A 129 4.49 -1.94 4.70
CA GLY A 129 4.68 -0.65 5.36
C GLY A 129 3.34 0.03 5.56
N THR A 130 3.35 1.15 6.27
CA THR A 130 2.15 1.97 6.45
C THR A 130 1.86 2.73 5.16
N ASN A 131 2.86 3.46 4.66
CA ASN A 131 2.78 4.29 3.46
C ASN A 131 3.89 3.93 2.45
N GLY A 132 3.70 4.33 1.18
CA GLY A 132 4.70 4.15 0.10
C GLY A 132 4.68 2.79 -0.60
N LYS A 133 3.92 1.81 -0.10
CA LYS A 133 3.83 0.44 -0.63
C LYS A 133 3.58 0.38 -2.15
N THR A 134 2.48 0.95 -2.61
CA THR A 134 2.05 0.91 -4.02
C THR A 134 3.06 1.59 -4.94
N THR A 135 3.57 2.75 -4.55
CA THR A 135 4.60 3.43 -5.33
C THR A 135 5.88 2.59 -5.41
N THR A 136 6.30 1.98 -4.30
CA THR A 136 7.51 1.14 -4.25
C THR A 136 7.37 -0.12 -5.09
N VAL A 137 6.23 -0.83 -5.01
CA VAL A 137 6.03 -2.08 -5.77
C VAL A 137 5.94 -1.80 -7.28
N GLN A 138 5.38 -0.66 -7.68
CA GLN A 138 5.33 -0.26 -9.09
C GLN A 138 6.70 0.20 -9.60
N MET A 139 7.48 0.93 -8.79
CA MET A 139 8.88 1.24 -9.10
C MET A 139 9.69 -0.04 -9.27
N LEU A 140 9.53 -1.00 -8.36
CA LEU A 140 10.20 -2.29 -8.43
C LEU A 140 9.83 -3.04 -9.71
N ASP A 141 8.53 -3.16 -10.03
CA ASP A 141 8.08 -3.79 -11.27
C ASP A 141 8.65 -3.09 -12.53
N SER A 142 8.72 -1.75 -12.52
CA SER A 142 9.35 -0.98 -13.59
C SER A 142 10.85 -1.29 -13.74
N ILE A 143 11.58 -1.41 -12.63
CA ILE A 143 13.00 -1.81 -12.60
C ILE A 143 13.18 -3.24 -13.15
N LEU A 144 12.34 -4.18 -12.71
CA LEU A 144 12.41 -5.58 -13.14
C LEU A 144 12.15 -5.70 -14.65
N LYS A 145 11.15 -4.98 -15.16
CA LYS A 145 10.87 -4.91 -16.62
C LYS A 145 12.00 -4.25 -17.40
N ALA A 146 12.62 -3.19 -16.87
CA ALA A 146 13.79 -2.57 -17.48
C ALA A 146 15.00 -3.51 -17.51
N ALA A 147 15.07 -4.48 -16.60
CA ALA A 147 16.07 -5.56 -16.61
C ALA A 147 15.78 -6.66 -17.66
N GLY A 148 14.65 -6.56 -18.40
CA GLY A 148 14.22 -7.56 -19.36
C GLY A 148 13.50 -8.76 -18.75
N LEU A 149 13.14 -8.69 -17.46
CA LEU A 149 12.42 -9.75 -16.76
C LEU A 149 10.91 -9.62 -16.98
N ARG A 150 10.23 -10.75 -17.16
CA ARG A 150 8.78 -10.85 -17.08
C ARG A 150 8.36 -10.72 -15.63
N SER A 151 7.89 -9.54 -15.26
CA SER A 151 7.44 -9.18 -13.91
C SER A 151 6.05 -8.56 -13.93
N VAL A 152 5.37 -8.65 -12.79
CA VAL A 152 4.11 -7.96 -12.52
C VAL A 152 4.04 -7.57 -11.04
N ALA A 153 3.46 -6.40 -10.77
CA ALA A 153 3.06 -5.98 -9.42
C ALA A 153 1.75 -6.66 -9.01
N VAL A 154 1.76 -7.37 -7.89
CA VAL A 154 0.64 -8.20 -7.40
C VAL A 154 0.38 -8.00 -5.90
N GLY A 155 -0.74 -8.52 -5.42
CA GLY A 155 -1.09 -8.54 -4.00
C GLY A 155 -2.15 -7.52 -3.66
N ASN A 156 -1.82 -6.56 -2.79
CA ASN A 156 -2.74 -5.46 -2.43
C ASN A 156 -2.91 -4.41 -3.55
N VAL A 157 -2.29 -4.63 -4.71
CA VAL A 157 -2.44 -3.83 -5.93
C VAL A 157 -2.45 -4.76 -7.15
N GLY A 158 -3.09 -4.31 -8.22
CA GLY A 158 -3.02 -4.99 -9.52
C GLY A 158 -3.78 -6.31 -9.52
N LEU A 159 -3.11 -7.36 -10.00
CA LEU A 159 -3.67 -8.71 -10.15
C LEU A 159 -3.61 -9.46 -8.80
N PRO A 160 -4.65 -10.25 -8.44
CA PRO A 160 -4.55 -11.23 -7.36
C PRO A 160 -3.33 -12.15 -7.55
N ILE A 161 -2.62 -12.43 -6.47
CA ILE A 161 -1.38 -13.23 -6.51
C ILE A 161 -1.69 -14.65 -6.99
N VAL A 162 -2.83 -15.21 -6.55
CA VAL A 162 -3.25 -16.56 -6.95
C VAL A 162 -3.48 -16.69 -8.46
N GLU A 163 -3.99 -15.66 -9.12
CA GLU A 163 -4.12 -15.63 -10.58
C GLU A 163 -2.72 -15.56 -11.22
N ALA A 164 -1.85 -14.71 -10.70
CA ALA A 164 -0.50 -14.52 -11.23
C ALA A 164 0.39 -15.77 -11.17
N VAL A 165 0.30 -16.57 -10.10
CA VAL A 165 1.09 -17.82 -9.96
C VAL A 165 0.51 -18.99 -10.77
N MET A 166 -0.77 -18.88 -11.15
CA MET A 166 -1.49 -19.87 -11.97
C MET A 166 -1.41 -19.56 -13.47
N GLU A 167 -0.79 -18.44 -13.86
CA GLU A 167 -0.53 -18.11 -15.26
C GLU A 167 0.24 -19.24 -15.97
N PRO A 168 -0.21 -19.68 -17.16
CA PRO A 168 0.45 -20.77 -17.88
C PRO A 168 1.89 -20.45 -18.28
N GLU A 169 2.16 -19.18 -18.60
CA GLU A 169 3.51 -18.70 -18.89
C GLU A 169 4.09 -18.06 -17.62
N PRO A 170 5.09 -18.70 -16.98
CA PRO A 170 5.59 -18.29 -15.68
C PRO A 170 6.26 -16.91 -15.76
N TYR A 171 6.09 -16.12 -14.70
CA TYR A 171 6.87 -14.91 -14.48
C TYR A 171 8.30 -15.26 -14.02
N ASP A 172 9.25 -14.41 -14.35
CA ASP A 172 10.63 -14.58 -13.88
C ASP A 172 10.75 -14.20 -12.39
N VAL A 173 9.95 -13.23 -11.95
CA VAL A 173 9.97 -12.64 -10.60
C VAL A 173 8.69 -11.85 -10.34
N PHE A 174 8.25 -11.81 -9.09
CA PHE A 174 7.09 -11.02 -8.66
C PHE A 174 7.50 -9.84 -7.77
N ALA A 175 6.93 -8.66 -8.05
CA ALA A 175 6.91 -7.55 -7.12
C ALA A 175 5.60 -7.63 -6.31
N VAL A 176 5.70 -7.89 -5.00
CA VAL A 176 4.52 -8.25 -4.19
C VAL A 176 4.24 -7.19 -3.14
N GLU A 177 3.08 -6.52 -3.23
CA GLU A 177 2.60 -5.63 -2.17
C GLU A 177 1.74 -6.40 -1.16
N LEU A 178 2.09 -6.32 0.12
CA LEU A 178 1.37 -6.98 1.20
C LEU A 178 0.88 -5.98 2.26
N SER A 179 -0.41 -6.06 2.59
CA SER A 179 -0.99 -5.41 3.77
C SER A 179 -0.66 -6.21 5.05
N SER A 180 -0.83 -5.59 6.22
CA SER A 180 -0.68 -6.30 7.49
C SER A 180 -1.74 -7.39 7.65
N PHE A 181 -2.95 -7.16 7.16
CA PHE A 181 -4.04 -8.13 7.18
C PHE A 181 -3.75 -9.37 6.35
N GLN A 182 -3.12 -9.21 5.17
CA GLN A 182 -2.68 -10.34 4.36
C GLN A 182 -1.60 -11.15 5.07
N LEU A 183 -0.61 -10.45 5.65
CA LEU A 183 0.47 -11.10 6.40
C LEU A 183 -0.04 -11.82 7.65
N HIS A 184 -1.11 -11.34 8.28
CA HIS A 184 -1.73 -12.01 9.43
C HIS A 184 -2.05 -13.49 9.15
N TYR A 185 -2.63 -13.76 7.97
CA TYR A 185 -3.06 -15.09 7.52
C TYR A 185 -2.04 -15.78 6.60
N THR A 186 -0.77 -15.36 6.63
CA THR A 186 0.33 -15.96 5.89
C THR A 186 1.24 -16.72 6.86
N GLU A 187 1.67 -17.93 6.48
CA GLU A 187 2.45 -18.81 7.36
C GLU A 187 3.73 -19.34 6.70
N SER A 188 3.67 -19.76 5.43
CA SER A 188 4.76 -20.51 4.79
C SER A 188 5.56 -19.72 3.76
N MET A 189 5.19 -18.47 3.50
CA MET A 189 5.88 -17.59 2.57
C MET A 189 7.37 -17.47 2.92
N SER A 190 8.23 -17.51 1.90
CA SER A 190 9.68 -17.33 2.02
C SER A 190 10.17 -16.43 0.90
N ALA A 191 9.97 -15.11 1.08
CA ALA A 191 10.34 -14.12 0.08
C ALA A 191 11.85 -14.14 -0.20
N GLN A 192 12.25 -13.90 -1.45
CA GLN A 192 13.67 -13.83 -1.77
C GLN A 192 14.31 -12.59 -1.14
N ALA A 193 13.61 -11.45 -1.22
CA ALA A 193 13.92 -10.26 -0.46
C ALA A 193 12.62 -9.59 0.00
N SER A 194 12.66 -8.91 1.13
CA SER A 194 11.49 -8.29 1.74
C SER A 194 11.81 -6.93 2.35
N VAL A 195 10.82 -6.04 2.45
CA VAL A 195 10.97 -4.71 3.06
C VAL A 195 9.74 -4.33 3.89
N VAL A 196 9.99 -3.71 5.04
CA VAL A 196 9.03 -2.87 5.76
C VAL A 196 9.47 -1.41 5.58
N LEU A 197 8.67 -0.62 4.86
CA LEU A 197 9.03 0.76 4.50
C LEU A 197 8.98 1.74 5.68
N ASN A 198 8.00 1.56 6.56
CA ASN A 198 7.72 2.42 7.72
C ASN A 198 6.58 1.83 8.57
N ILE A 199 6.58 2.13 9.86
CA ILE A 199 5.52 1.81 10.83
C ILE A 199 4.96 3.10 11.43
N ALA A 200 3.66 3.33 11.25
CA ALA A 200 2.94 4.47 11.83
C ALA A 200 1.48 4.08 12.15
N GLU A 201 0.79 4.90 12.96
CA GLU A 201 -0.62 4.68 13.32
C GLU A 201 -1.51 4.67 12.05
N ASP A 202 -2.11 3.52 11.74
CA ASP A 202 -3.11 3.31 10.70
C ASP A 202 -3.93 2.05 11.05
N HIS A 203 -5.17 1.95 10.56
CA HIS A 203 -6.03 0.75 10.73
C HIS A 203 -6.28 0.27 12.18
N LEU A 204 -6.31 1.18 13.16
CA LEU A 204 -6.59 0.85 14.57
C LEU A 204 -8.03 0.37 14.83
N ASP A 205 -8.90 0.37 13.81
CA ASP A 205 -10.22 -0.25 13.85
C ASP A 205 -10.16 -1.79 13.77
N TRP A 206 -9.14 -2.34 13.11
CA TRP A 206 -8.93 -3.78 12.99
C TRP A 206 -8.15 -4.34 14.19
N TYR A 207 -7.12 -3.62 14.63
CA TYR A 207 -6.30 -3.93 15.81
C TYR A 207 -6.89 -3.28 17.05
N SER A 208 -7.36 -4.08 18.02
CA SER A 208 -8.04 -3.56 19.21
C SER A 208 -7.21 -3.75 20.48
N GLY A 209 -7.34 -2.83 21.43
CA GLY A 209 -6.72 -2.93 22.76
C GLY A 209 -5.43 -2.13 22.91
N ASP A 210 -4.83 -2.24 24.10
CA ASP A 210 -3.66 -1.43 24.50
C ASP A 210 -2.40 -1.75 23.69
N ASP A 211 -2.33 -2.95 23.10
CA ASP A 211 -1.20 -3.44 22.29
C ASP A 211 -1.42 -3.31 20.77
N ALA A 212 -2.46 -2.61 20.32
CA ALA A 212 -2.86 -2.56 18.90
C ALA A 212 -1.73 -2.21 17.92
N MET A 213 -0.87 -1.24 18.29
CA MET A 213 0.29 -0.86 17.46
C MET A 213 1.38 -1.93 17.40
N LYS A 214 1.55 -2.68 18.50
CA LYS A 214 2.50 -3.78 18.57
C LYS A 214 2.03 -4.93 17.70
N ASP A 215 0.74 -5.27 17.75
CA ASP A 215 0.15 -6.32 16.93
C ASP A 215 0.20 -5.96 15.43
N TYR A 216 -0.07 -4.69 15.09
CA TYR A 216 0.08 -4.18 13.72
C TYR A 216 1.51 -4.32 13.20
N ALA A 217 2.50 -3.95 14.02
CA ALA A 217 3.91 -4.09 13.67
C ALA A 217 4.33 -5.56 13.55
N ALA A 218 3.86 -6.42 14.46
CA ALA A 218 4.12 -7.86 14.44
C ALA A 218 3.57 -8.55 13.18
N ASP A 219 2.35 -8.22 12.77
CA ASP A 219 1.81 -8.74 11.50
C ASP A 219 2.63 -8.25 10.29
N LYS A 220 3.15 -7.02 10.30
CA LYS A 220 4.07 -6.58 9.23
C LYS A 220 5.42 -7.29 9.28
N ALA A 221 5.92 -7.59 10.47
CA ALA A 221 7.19 -8.27 10.68
C ALA A 221 7.22 -9.68 10.07
N LYS A 222 6.07 -10.35 9.97
CA LYS A 222 5.92 -11.64 9.29
C LYS A 222 6.45 -11.63 7.85
N ILE A 223 6.55 -10.47 7.19
CA ILE A 223 7.16 -10.38 5.85
C ILE A 223 8.63 -10.81 5.84
N TYR A 224 9.34 -10.65 6.96
CA TYR A 224 10.74 -11.03 7.09
C TYR A 224 10.92 -12.52 7.41
N GLU A 225 9.90 -13.22 7.91
CA GLU A 225 9.99 -14.65 8.20
C GLU A 225 10.43 -15.42 6.96
N ARG A 226 11.45 -16.27 7.12
CA ARG A 226 12.03 -17.10 6.05
C ARG A 226 12.48 -16.28 4.83
N THR A 227 12.81 -14.99 4.99
CA THR A 227 13.42 -14.22 3.91
C THR A 227 14.76 -14.82 3.53
N GLN A 228 15.03 -14.95 2.23
CA GLN A 228 16.15 -15.76 1.73
C GLN A 228 17.48 -14.99 1.60
N LEU A 229 17.45 -13.81 0.98
CA LEU A 229 18.67 -13.09 0.59
C LEU A 229 18.82 -11.75 1.31
N ALA A 230 17.75 -10.95 1.40
CA ALA A 230 17.84 -9.61 1.96
C ALA A 230 16.59 -9.17 2.70
N CYS A 231 16.76 -8.78 3.97
CA CYS A 231 15.78 -8.05 4.76
C CYS A 231 16.12 -6.55 4.68
N VAL A 232 15.34 -5.81 3.92
CA VAL A 232 15.53 -4.37 3.71
C VAL A 232 14.77 -3.59 4.78
N TYR A 233 15.38 -2.55 5.36
CA TYR A 233 14.75 -1.70 6.39
C TYR A 233 15.09 -0.21 6.18
N ASN A 234 14.26 0.65 6.77
CA ASN A 234 14.42 2.10 6.70
C ASN A 234 15.26 2.61 7.87
N VAL A 235 16.45 3.14 7.61
CA VAL A 235 17.36 3.64 8.66
C VAL A 235 16.75 4.84 9.41
N ALA A 236 15.85 5.60 8.77
CA ALA A 236 15.16 6.71 9.40
C ALA A 236 13.98 6.27 10.31
N ASP A 237 13.59 4.99 10.26
CA ASP A 237 12.54 4.41 11.10
C ASP A 237 13.11 3.22 11.91
N PRO A 238 13.58 3.48 13.15
CA PRO A 238 14.17 2.46 14.01
C PRO A 238 13.28 1.26 14.28
N ALA A 239 11.95 1.41 14.18
CA ALA A 239 11.04 0.27 14.34
C ALA A 239 11.28 -0.77 13.25
N THR A 240 11.53 -0.35 12.01
CA THR A 240 11.79 -1.28 10.89
C THR A 240 13.12 -2.03 11.02
N GLU A 241 14.14 -1.39 11.61
CA GLU A 241 15.41 -2.05 11.91
C GLU A 241 15.24 -3.12 13.00
N GLU A 242 14.48 -2.82 14.05
CA GLU A 242 14.22 -3.77 15.13
C GLU A 242 13.46 -5.01 14.61
N LEU A 243 12.47 -4.82 13.73
CA LEU A 243 11.77 -5.94 13.08
C LEU A 243 12.73 -6.87 12.33
N VAL A 244 13.78 -6.34 11.69
CA VAL A 244 14.80 -7.16 11.01
C VAL A 244 15.68 -7.91 12.01
N ARG A 245 15.99 -7.32 13.17
CA ARG A 245 16.80 -7.97 14.22
C ARG A 245 16.07 -9.13 14.88
N GLU A 246 14.75 -9.02 15.01
CA GLU A 246 13.89 -10.06 15.62
C GLU A 246 13.45 -11.14 14.63
N ALA A 247 13.67 -10.94 13.32
CA ALA A 247 13.18 -11.84 12.27
C ALA A 247 13.89 -13.20 12.26
N ASP A 248 13.10 -14.27 12.13
CA ASP A 248 13.61 -15.62 11.83
C ASP A 248 13.75 -15.79 10.31
N VAL A 249 14.96 -15.59 9.81
CA VAL A 249 15.29 -15.58 8.38
C VAL A 249 15.99 -16.88 7.95
N ILE A 250 16.08 -17.11 6.63
CA ILE A 250 16.95 -18.19 6.14
C ILE A 250 18.41 -17.80 6.36
N GLU A 251 19.22 -18.77 6.81
CA GLU A 251 20.64 -18.56 7.04
C GLU A 251 21.34 -17.98 5.80
N GLY A 252 22.07 -16.87 5.99
CA GLY A 252 22.73 -16.14 4.93
C GLY A 252 21.98 -14.90 4.43
N ALA A 253 20.71 -14.72 4.83
CA ALA A 253 19.99 -13.48 4.56
C ALA A 253 20.69 -12.27 5.22
N ARG A 254 20.76 -11.15 4.49
CA ARG A 254 21.47 -9.94 4.92
C ARG A 254 20.50 -8.85 5.33
N ALA A 255 20.80 -8.14 6.41
CA ALA A 255 20.13 -6.88 6.75
C ALA A 255 20.67 -5.75 5.86
N ILE A 256 19.78 -5.09 5.10
CA ILE A 256 20.14 -4.04 4.14
C ILE A 256 19.37 -2.76 4.47
N GLY A 257 20.08 -1.68 4.83
CA GLY A 257 19.42 -0.40 5.14
C GLY A 257 19.20 0.45 3.88
N PHE A 258 18.15 1.27 3.87
CA PHE A 258 18.08 2.43 2.99
C PHE A 258 17.97 3.72 3.80
N THR A 259 18.57 4.80 3.30
CA THR A 259 18.61 6.10 3.98
C THR A 259 18.59 7.27 3.00
N LEU A 260 18.07 8.42 3.41
CA LEU A 260 18.18 9.67 2.64
C LEU A 260 19.52 10.40 2.85
N GLY A 261 20.41 9.83 3.67
CA GLY A 261 21.76 10.35 3.89
C GLY A 261 22.84 9.51 3.21
N MET A 262 24.09 9.82 3.55
CA MET A 262 25.27 9.05 3.12
C MET A 262 25.19 7.59 3.61
N PRO A 263 25.22 6.59 2.72
CA PRO A 263 25.06 5.20 3.13
C PRO A 263 26.32 4.60 3.77
N ALA A 264 26.11 3.84 4.84
CA ALA A 264 27.11 2.94 5.41
C ALA A 264 27.28 1.66 4.57
N VAL A 265 28.24 0.81 4.93
CA VAL A 265 28.40 -0.52 4.32
C VAL A 265 27.13 -1.33 4.57
N GLY A 266 26.58 -1.96 3.52
CA GLY A 266 25.32 -2.69 3.61
C GLY A 266 24.07 -1.81 3.46
N GLN A 267 24.23 -0.57 2.97
CA GLN A 267 23.11 0.34 2.76
C GLN A 267 23.04 0.89 1.33
N LEU A 268 21.84 1.31 0.93
CA LEU A 268 21.61 2.23 -0.17
C LEU A 268 21.33 3.62 0.41
N GLY A 269 21.75 4.68 -0.29
CA GLY A 269 21.49 6.03 0.17
C GLY A 269 21.81 7.11 -0.85
N ILE A 270 22.04 8.33 -0.36
CA ILE A 270 22.25 9.51 -1.20
C ILE A 270 23.67 10.07 -0.98
N VAL A 271 24.35 10.36 -2.09
CA VAL A 271 25.61 11.11 -2.11
C VAL A 271 25.42 12.28 -3.06
N GLU A 272 25.43 13.50 -2.54
CA GLU A 272 25.07 14.71 -3.28
C GLU A 272 23.66 14.58 -3.89
N ASP A 273 23.53 14.47 -5.20
CA ASP A 273 22.28 14.30 -5.94
C ASP A 273 22.10 12.88 -6.51
N LEU A 274 22.97 11.93 -6.13
CA LEU A 274 22.98 10.56 -6.62
C LEU A 274 22.39 9.58 -5.60
N LEU A 275 21.52 8.69 -6.05
CA LEU A 275 21.20 7.45 -5.35
C LEU A 275 22.34 6.46 -5.59
N VAL A 276 22.86 5.85 -4.53
CA VAL A 276 24.00 4.94 -4.61
C VAL A 276 23.78 3.62 -3.83
N ASP A 277 24.39 2.55 -4.32
CA ASP A 277 24.42 1.21 -3.75
C ASP A 277 25.77 0.90 -3.11
N ARG A 278 25.78 0.79 -1.77
CA ARG A 278 26.90 0.32 -0.96
C ARG A 278 26.59 -1.01 -0.27
N ALA A 279 25.60 -1.74 -0.78
CA ALA A 279 25.11 -2.99 -0.22
C ALA A 279 25.52 -4.22 -1.06
N PHE A 280 25.39 -4.14 -2.38
CA PHE A 280 25.46 -5.31 -3.27
C PHE A 280 26.67 -5.33 -4.21
N ILE A 281 27.61 -4.40 -4.04
CA ILE A 281 28.89 -4.42 -4.78
C ILE A 281 29.98 -5.15 -4.00
N GLU A 282 30.97 -5.67 -4.72
CA GLU A 282 32.11 -6.39 -4.14
C GLU A 282 32.96 -5.47 -3.26
N GLN A 283 33.30 -4.27 -3.76
CA GLN A 283 34.13 -3.26 -3.08
C GLN A 283 33.31 -2.35 -2.13
N ARG A 284 32.27 -2.88 -1.48
CA ARG A 284 31.33 -2.09 -0.65
C ARG A 284 31.97 -1.41 0.57
N ASP A 285 33.14 -1.88 0.99
CA ASP A 285 33.94 -1.29 2.06
C ASP A 285 34.54 0.06 1.62
N SER A 286 35.01 0.17 0.38
CA SER A 286 35.71 1.36 -0.13
C SER A 286 34.92 2.20 -1.14
N SER A 287 33.85 1.66 -1.72
CA SER A 287 33.17 2.23 -2.89
C SER A 287 31.65 2.22 -2.72
N ALA A 288 30.95 3.02 -3.53
CA ALA A 288 29.51 2.95 -3.74
C ALA A 288 29.23 3.01 -5.26
N ALA A 289 28.28 2.22 -5.74
CA ALA A 289 27.88 2.23 -7.15
C ALA A 289 26.75 3.23 -7.36
N GLU A 290 26.89 4.08 -8.37
CA GLU A 290 25.82 4.96 -8.82
C GLU A 290 24.63 4.17 -9.35
N LEU A 291 23.42 4.54 -8.92
CA LEU A 291 22.16 4.00 -9.43
C LEU A 291 21.51 5.00 -10.38
N CYS A 292 21.19 6.20 -9.92
CA CYS A 292 20.62 7.27 -10.74
C CYS A 292 20.76 8.63 -10.04
N GLN A 293 20.43 9.71 -10.75
CA GLN A 293 20.26 11.03 -10.11
C GLN A 293 18.86 11.15 -9.50
N ILE A 294 18.71 12.02 -8.50
CA ILE A 294 17.38 12.39 -7.97
C ILE A 294 16.52 13.00 -9.10
N SER A 295 17.14 13.72 -10.04
CA SER A 295 16.47 14.32 -11.21
C SER A 295 15.93 13.29 -12.20
N ASP A 296 16.38 12.02 -12.13
CA ASP A 296 15.80 10.92 -12.91
C ASP A 296 14.44 10.46 -12.36
N LEU A 297 14.13 10.79 -11.09
CA LEU A 297 12.89 10.40 -10.44
C LEU A 297 11.75 11.35 -10.82
N ALA A 298 10.52 10.84 -10.82
CA ALA A 298 9.33 11.65 -11.10
C ALA A 298 9.06 12.73 -10.03
N SER A 299 9.63 12.58 -8.83
CA SER A 299 9.54 13.58 -7.76
C SER A 299 10.79 13.56 -6.89
N PRO A 300 11.35 14.73 -6.52
CA PRO A 300 12.45 14.81 -5.56
C PRO A 300 11.98 14.69 -4.10
N ALA A 301 10.68 14.47 -3.86
CA ALA A 301 10.12 14.41 -2.52
C ALA A 301 10.82 13.34 -1.66
N PRO A 302 11.18 13.62 -0.39
CA PRO A 302 11.97 12.70 0.45
C PRO A 302 11.40 11.28 0.53
N HIS A 303 10.09 11.14 0.71
CA HIS A 303 9.44 9.83 0.79
C HIS A 303 9.41 9.11 -0.57
N PHE A 304 9.40 9.85 -1.69
CA PHE A 304 9.48 9.28 -3.03
C PHE A 304 10.88 8.73 -3.31
N VAL A 305 11.92 9.47 -2.92
CA VAL A 305 13.32 9.02 -2.99
C VAL A 305 13.53 7.78 -2.09
N ALA A 306 12.95 7.78 -0.89
CA ALA A 306 12.99 6.62 0.00
C ALA A 306 12.35 5.36 -0.62
N ASN A 307 11.19 5.51 -1.26
CA ASN A 307 10.54 4.43 -2.00
C ASN A 307 11.44 3.92 -3.16
N ALA A 308 12.08 4.82 -3.90
CA ALA A 308 13.00 4.46 -4.98
C ALA A 308 14.22 3.68 -4.48
N LEU A 309 14.80 4.09 -3.34
CA LEU A 309 15.91 3.37 -2.69
C LEU A 309 15.48 1.98 -2.19
N ALA A 310 14.28 1.85 -1.62
CA ALA A 310 13.74 0.56 -1.19
C ALA A 310 13.48 -0.39 -2.37
N ALA A 311 12.88 0.11 -3.45
CA ALA A 311 12.67 -0.65 -4.69
C ALA A 311 14.01 -1.07 -5.32
N ALA A 312 14.99 -0.16 -5.36
CA ALA A 312 16.34 -0.47 -5.81
C ALA A 312 16.99 -1.55 -4.94
N ALA A 313 16.87 -1.48 -3.61
CA ALA A 313 17.46 -2.47 -2.71
C ALA A 313 16.91 -3.88 -2.98
N LEU A 314 15.61 -4.02 -3.18
CA LEU A 314 14.97 -5.30 -3.54
C LEU A 314 15.45 -5.81 -4.91
N ALA A 315 15.48 -4.95 -5.93
CA ALA A 315 15.96 -5.31 -7.26
C ALA A 315 17.44 -5.72 -7.26
N ARG A 316 18.29 -4.99 -6.51
CA ARG A 316 19.70 -5.30 -6.35
C ARG A 316 19.92 -6.61 -5.58
N ALA A 317 19.08 -6.93 -4.60
CA ALA A 317 19.07 -8.23 -3.92
C ALA A 317 18.75 -9.40 -4.86
N HIS A 318 17.87 -9.18 -5.85
CA HIS A 318 17.58 -10.13 -6.91
C HIS A 318 18.70 -10.26 -7.95
N GLY A 319 19.66 -9.32 -7.97
CA GLY A 319 20.79 -9.32 -8.92
C GLY A 319 20.59 -8.41 -10.14
N VAL A 320 19.54 -7.59 -10.18
CA VAL A 320 19.33 -6.61 -11.27
C VAL A 320 20.47 -5.60 -11.30
N ASN A 321 21.08 -5.35 -12.46
CA ASN A 321 22.21 -4.43 -12.61
C ASN A 321 21.82 -2.94 -12.41
N GLN A 322 22.80 -2.07 -12.17
CA GLN A 322 22.57 -0.65 -11.88
C GLN A 322 21.91 0.10 -13.06
N ALA A 323 22.25 -0.26 -14.31
CA ALA A 323 21.68 0.39 -15.49
C ALA A 323 20.17 0.13 -15.59
N ALA A 324 19.72 -1.10 -15.31
CA ALA A 324 18.30 -1.43 -15.27
C ALA A 324 17.57 -0.74 -14.11
N VAL A 325 18.22 -0.59 -12.94
CA VAL A 325 17.67 0.23 -11.84
C VAL A 325 17.44 1.67 -12.28
N ARG A 326 18.46 2.30 -12.87
CA ARG A 326 18.37 3.67 -13.42
C ARG A 326 17.21 3.80 -14.40
N ASP A 327 17.21 2.92 -15.40
CA ASP A 327 16.28 3.03 -16.53
C ASP A 327 14.84 2.75 -16.07
N GLY A 328 14.63 1.81 -15.15
CA GLY A 328 13.34 1.56 -14.52
C GLY A 328 12.83 2.75 -13.70
N LEU A 329 13.66 3.31 -12.82
CA LEU A 329 13.27 4.49 -12.02
C LEU A 329 12.96 5.71 -12.91
N ARG A 330 13.73 5.91 -13.99
CA ARG A 330 13.48 6.98 -14.97
C ARG A 330 12.21 6.77 -15.77
N ASN A 331 11.85 5.52 -16.08
CA ASN A 331 10.65 5.18 -16.84
C ASN A 331 9.38 5.13 -15.97
N PHE A 332 9.52 5.01 -14.66
CA PHE A 332 8.40 4.97 -13.73
C PHE A 332 7.58 6.27 -13.79
N ARG A 333 6.26 6.12 -13.87
CA ARG A 333 5.30 7.22 -13.79
C ARG A 333 4.35 6.91 -12.63
N PRO A 334 4.23 7.80 -11.63
CA PRO A 334 3.27 7.60 -10.54
C PRO A 334 1.85 7.51 -11.10
N ASP A 335 1.01 6.70 -10.45
CA ASP A 335 -0.43 6.79 -10.63
C ASP A 335 -0.94 8.21 -10.31
N GLY A 336 -2.09 8.57 -10.87
CA GLY A 336 -2.75 9.84 -10.56
C GLY A 336 -2.92 10.09 -9.06
N HIS A 337 -2.94 11.37 -8.68
CA HIS A 337 -3.21 11.84 -7.31
C HIS A 337 -2.14 11.47 -6.26
N ARG A 338 -0.89 11.27 -6.68
CA ARG A 338 0.30 11.06 -5.81
C ARG A 338 1.33 12.14 -6.10
N ILE A 339 1.21 13.29 -5.43
CA ILE A 339 2.00 14.50 -5.71
C ILE A 339 1.94 14.86 -7.20
N ALA A 340 0.74 14.76 -7.77
CA ALA A 340 0.51 15.10 -9.16
C ALA A 340 0.53 16.61 -9.32
N HIS A 341 1.45 17.11 -10.14
CA HIS A 341 1.46 18.52 -10.52
C HIS A 341 0.26 18.82 -11.42
N VAL A 342 -0.67 19.63 -10.93
CA VAL A 342 -1.91 20.00 -11.64
C VAL A 342 -1.66 21.19 -12.57
N ALA A 343 -1.08 22.27 -12.03
CA ALA A 343 -0.85 23.51 -12.76
C ALA A 343 0.16 24.41 -12.03
N GLU A 344 0.72 25.37 -12.76
CA GLU A 344 1.44 26.51 -12.21
C GLU A 344 0.78 27.79 -12.74
N HIS A 345 0.39 28.70 -11.86
CA HIS A 345 -0.24 29.98 -12.21
C HIS A 345 0.17 31.06 -11.21
N ASP A 346 0.58 32.23 -11.69
CA ASP A 346 1.09 33.34 -10.86
C ASP A 346 2.20 32.93 -9.86
N SER A 347 3.09 32.03 -10.30
CA SER A 347 4.15 31.41 -9.49
C SER A 347 3.64 30.61 -8.28
N VAL A 348 2.37 30.21 -8.28
CA VAL A 348 1.79 29.27 -7.31
C VAL A 348 1.70 27.90 -7.97
N THR A 349 2.26 26.90 -7.31
CA THR A 349 2.20 25.50 -7.75
C THR A 349 0.98 24.81 -7.15
N TRP A 350 0.19 24.14 -7.98
CA TRP A 350 -1.00 23.39 -7.57
C TRP A 350 -0.71 21.89 -7.63
N VAL A 351 -0.84 21.22 -6.49
CA VAL A 351 -0.44 19.81 -6.34
C VAL A 351 -1.60 19.00 -5.78
N ASP A 352 -1.89 17.90 -6.46
CA ASP A 352 -2.86 16.89 -6.04
C ASP A 352 -2.15 15.68 -5.44
N ASP A 353 -2.30 15.52 -4.13
CA ASP A 353 -1.91 14.34 -3.38
C ASP A 353 -3.12 13.75 -2.63
N SER A 354 -4.29 13.69 -3.30
CA SER A 354 -5.54 13.18 -2.72
C SER A 354 -5.41 11.76 -2.13
N LYS A 355 -4.39 10.98 -2.54
CA LYS A 355 -4.08 9.68 -1.95
C LYS A 355 -3.56 9.74 -0.51
N ALA A 356 -3.13 10.90 -0.02
CA ALA A 356 -2.72 11.12 1.38
C ALA A 356 -3.93 11.07 2.34
N THR A 357 -4.43 9.87 2.58
CA THR A 357 -5.69 9.62 3.31
C THR A 357 -5.53 9.39 4.82
N ASN A 358 -4.34 9.61 5.38
CA ASN A 358 -4.04 9.53 6.81
C ASN A 358 -3.05 10.65 7.21
N PRO A 359 -2.93 11.00 8.51
CA PRO A 359 -2.04 12.08 8.94
C PRO A 359 -0.57 11.87 8.53
N HIS A 360 -0.06 10.64 8.63
CA HIS A 360 1.34 10.37 8.29
C HIS A 360 1.65 10.67 6.81
N ALA A 361 0.75 10.29 5.90
CA ALA A 361 0.87 10.58 4.48
C ALA A 361 0.79 12.09 4.20
N ALA A 362 -0.18 12.79 4.82
CA ALA A 362 -0.30 14.23 4.68
C ALA A 362 0.94 14.98 5.20
N GLN A 363 1.48 14.57 6.35
CA GLN A 363 2.73 15.13 6.89
C GLN A 363 3.88 14.94 5.90
N SER A 364 4.03 13.75 5.32
CA SER A 364 5.09 13.43 4.36
C SER A 364 4.99 14.29 3.09
N SER A 365 3.77 14.59 2.65
CA SER A 365 3.50 15.47 1.51
C SER A 365 3.86 16.93 1.84
N LEU A 366 3.35 17.44 2.97
CA LEU A 366 3.57 18.81 3.44
C LEU A 366 5.05 19.15 3.65
N GLN A 367 5.85 18.18 4.12
CA GLN A 367 7.29 18.37 4.34
C GLN A 367 8.11 18.50 3.05
N THR A 368 7.52 18.23 1.89
CA THR A 368 8.17 18.38 0.58
C THR A 368 8.29 19.84 0.16
N TYR A 369 7.46 20.73 0.70
CA TYR A 369 7.34 22.11 0.26
C TYR A 369 7.66 23.09 1.40
N ASP A 370 8.24 24.23 1.07
CA ASP A 370 8.66 25.22 2.06
C ASP A 370 7.52 26.08 2.61
N SER A 371 6.53 26.40 1.77
CA SER A 371 5.36 27.19 2.14
C SER A 371 4.11 26.65 1.45
N VAL A 372 3.08 26.32 2.23
CA VAL A 372 1.92 25.55 1.77
C VAL A 372 0.60 26.18 2.21
N VAL A 373 -0.32 26.31 1.26
CA VAL A 373 -1.76 26.38 1.54
C VAL A 373 -2.31 24.96 1.53
N TRP A 374 -2.63 24.44 2.71
CA TRP A 374 -2.99 23.04 2.90
C TRP A 374 -4.50 22.83 2.73
N VAL A 375 -4.91 21.97 1.80
CA VAL A 375 -6.30 21.53 1.67
C VAL A 375 -6.47 20.21 2.41
N ALA A 376 -7.29 20.20 3.47
CA ALA A 376 -7.37 19.12 4.45
C ALA A 376 -8.79 18.73 4.87
N GLY A 377 -8.99 17.45 5.18
CA GLY A 377 -10.23 16.94 5.77
C GLY A 377 -10.93 15.86 4.94
N GLY A 378 -12.07 15.38 5.47
CA GLY A 378 -12.74 14.14 5.09
C GLY A 378 -13.10 13.30 6.33
N LEU A 379 -13.07 11.98 6.20
CA LEU A 379 -13.22 11.02 7.31
C LEU A 379 -11.87 10.69 7.98
N ALA A 380 -11.73 11.07 9.24
CA ALA A 380 -10.49 10.90 10.02
C ALA A 380 -10.29 9.48 10.57
N LYS A 381 -11.38 8.69 10.69
CA LYS A 381 -11.32 7.29 11.19
C LYS A 381 -10.61 7.13 12.55
N GLY A 382 -10.81 8.10 13.44
CA GLY A 382 -10.17 8.10 14.77
C GLY A 382 -8.71 8.58 14.80
N ALA A 383 -8.17 9.03 13.67
CA ALA A 383 -6.81 9.55 13.60
C ALA A 383 -6.66 10.89 14.32
N ARG A 384 -5.45 11.13 14.85
CA ARG A 384 -5.05 12.34 15.57
C ARG A 384 -4.12 13.19 14.70
N PHE A 385 -4.19 14.51 14.83
CA PHE A 385 -3.50 15.46 13.93
C PHE A 385 -2.53 16.40 14.66
N GLU A 386 -2.48 16.37 15.97
CA GLU A 386 -1.65 17.24 16.81
C GLU A 386 -0.17 17.13 16.42
N ALA A 387 0.36 15.91 16.38
CA ALA A 387 1.76 15.66 16.03
C ALA A 387 2.10 16.06 14.57
N LEU A 388 1.13 15.94 13.66
CA LEU A 388 1.28 16.41 12.28
C LEU A 388 1.42 17.93 12.27
N VAL A 389 0.46 18.63 12.88
CA VAL A 389 0.40 20.09 12.89
C VAL A 389 1.66 20.67 13.55
N GLU A 390 2.09 20.12 14.68
CA GLU A 390 3.32 20.56 15.37
C GLU A 390 4.56 20.52 14.46
N LYS A 391 4.67 19.52 13.59
CA LYS A 391 5.82 19.34 12.69
C LYS A 391 5.78 20.22 11.45
N VAL A 392 4.60 20.63 10.99
CA VAL A 392 4.43 21.34 9.71
C VAL A 392 4.00 22.79 9.87
N ARG A 393 3.62 23.24 11.07
CA ARG A 393 3.05 24.57 11.32
C ARG A 393 3.86 25.73 10.73
N ASP A 394 5.20 25.64 10.76
CA ASP A 394 6.09 26.71 10.29
C ASP A 394 6.09 26.84 8.75
N ARG A 395 5.53 25.85 8.05
CA ARG A 395 5.37 25.81 6.59
C ARG A 395 3.96 26.22 6.15
N LEU A 396 3.00 26.33 7.06
CA LEU A 396 1.61 26.58 6.70
C LEU A 396 1.38 28.08 6.46
N ARG A 397 1.09 28.45 5.21
CA ARG A 397 0.55 29.76 4.84
C ARG A 397 -0.90 29.92 5.32
N GLY A 398 -1.66 28.84 5.24
CA GLY A 398 -3.06 28.76 5.62
C GLY A 398 -3.60 27.35 5.39
N VAL A 399 -4.79 27.07 5.91
CA VAL A 399 -5.46 25.77 5.77
C VAL A 399 -6.89 25.98 5.29
N VAL A 400 -7.28 25.21 4.28
CA VAL A 400 -8.66 25.13 3.78
C VAL A 400 -9.22 23.76 4.16
N LEU A 401 -10.26 23.76 4.98
CA LEU A 401 -10.86 22.57 5.58
C LEU A 401 -12.16 22.18 4.86
N LEU A 402 -12.33 20.88 4.60
CA LEU A 402 -13.56 20.30 4.04
C LEU A 402 -13.91 18.94 4.65
N GLY A 403 -15.16 18.53 4.58
CA GLY A 403 -15.61 17.18 4.94
C GLY A 403 -16.04 17.00 6.41
N ALA A 404 -16.48 15.80 6.73
CA ALA A 404 -17.20 15.47 7.97
C ALA A 404 -16.36 15.69 9.23
N ASP A 405 -15.12 15.18 9.27
CA ASP A 405 -14.26 15.22 10.45
C ASP A 405 -13.28 16.41 10.43
N ARG A 406 -13.53 17.43 9.61
CA ARG A 406 -12.67 18.63 9.50
C ARG A 406 -12.40 19.33 10.83
N HIS A 407 -13.34 19.23 11.77
CA HIS A 407 -13.22 19.81 13.11
C HIS A 407 -12.05 19.22 13.91
N VAL A 408 -11.68 17.95 13.67
CA VAL A 408 -10.52 17.30 14.31
C VAL A 408 -9.22 18.02 13.93
N ILE A 409 -9.07 18.37 12.65
CA ILE A 409 -7.91 19.11 12.15
C ILE A 409 -7.95 20.56 12.65
N ALA A 410 -9.13 21.18 12.64
CA ALA A 410 -9.32 22.54 13.15
C ALA A 410 -8.91 22.67 14.62
N ASP A 411 -9.24 21.69 15.47
CA ASP A 411 -8.88 21.69 16.88
C ASP A 411 -7.38 21.52 17.10
N ALA A 412 -6.71 20.66 16.31
CA ALA A 412 -5.26 20.54 16.33
C ALA A 412 -4.58 21.86 15.91
N LEU A 413 -5.07 22.52 14.86
CA LEU A 413 -4.56 23.82 14.41
C LEU A 413 -4.74 24.90 15.48
N ARG A 414 -5.94 25.01 16.09
CA ARG A 414 -6.18 25.98 17.17
C ARG A 414 -5.23 25.81 18.34
N ARG A 415 -4.86 24.57 18.68
CA ARG A 415 -3.98 24.28 19.81
C ARG A 415 -2.49 24.49 19.49
N HIS A 416 -2.05 24.08 18.30
CA HIS A 416 -0.62 23.98 18.00
C HIS A 416 -0.11 25.01 16.96
N ALA A 417 -1.02 25.68 16.24
CA ALA A 417 -0.74 26.67 15.20
C ALA A 417 -1.83 27.77 15.13
N PRO A 418 -2.12 28.50 16.24
CA PRO A 418 -3.25 29.42 16.33
C PRO A 418 -3.17 30.63 15.37
N ASP A 419 -1.97 30.96 14.89
CA ASP A 419 -1.74 32.09 13.98
C ASP A 419 -1.93 31.71 12.50
N VAL A 420 -2.10 30.43 12.19
CA VAL A 420 -2.33 29.96 10.81
C VAL A 420 -3.77 30.27 10.41
N PRO A 421 -4.01 31.01 9.31
CA PRO A 421 -5.35 31.26 8.81
C PRO A 421 -6.06 29.95 8.45
N VAL A 422 -7.30 29.77 8.92
CA VAL A 422 -8.12 28.59 8.62
C VAL A 422 -9.43 29.04 7.97
N ILE A 423 -9.75 28.47 6.81
CA ILE A 423 -11.04 28.64 6.12
C ILE A 423 -11.77 27.29 6.13
N ASP A 424 -12.97 27.24 6.69
CA ASP A 424 -13.80 26.04 6.74
C ASP A 424 -14.90 26.12 5.66
N ILE A 425 -14.87 25.17 4.72
CA ILE A 425 -15.80 25.09 3.58
C ILE A 425 -17.08 24.30 3.95
N GLY A 426 -17.03 23.46 4.99
CA GLY A 426 -18.13 22.59 5.41
C GLY A 426 -18.05 21.15 4.89
N ASP A 427 -19.13 20.41 5.10
CA ASP A 427 -19.33 19.00 4.71
C ASP A 427 -20.47 18.80 3.69
N GLY A 428 -21.12 19.88 3.23
CA GLY A 428 -22.28 19.82 2.34
C GLY A 428 -22.01 20.34 0.93
N GLU A 429 -22.81 19.87 -0.04
CA GLU A 429 -23.04 20.54 -1.32
C GLU A 429 -23.77 21.85 -1.05
N THR A 430 -23.04 22.96 -0.99
CA THR A 430 -23.66 24.27 -0.75
C THR A 430 -24.24 24.85 -2.03
N GLY A 431 -25.43 24.39 -2.39
CA GLY A 431 -26.31 25.03 -3.36
C GLY A 431 -26.02 24.75 -4.84
N PRO A 432 -26.93 25.18 -5.74
CA PRO A 432 -26.89 24.84 -7.16
C PRO A 432 -25.85 25.62 -8.00
N GLU A 433 -25.06 26.52 -7.41
CA GLU A 433 -24.22 27.47 -8.16
C GLU A 433 -22.71 27.17 -8.12
N GLU A 434 -22.17 26.55 -7.06
CA GLU A 434 -20.74 26.19 -6.97
C GLU A 434 -20.53 24.85 -6.23
N SER A 435 -19.69 23.99 -6.82
CA SER A 435 -19.26 22.75 -6.19
C SER A 435 -18.36 23.01 -4.98
N PRO A 436 -18.32 22.11 -3.97
CA PRO A 436 -17.45 22.26 -2.82
C PRO A 436 -15.97 22.46 -3.18
N MET A 437 -15.50 21.87 -4.28
CA MET A 437 -14.10 21.96 -4.69
C MET A 437 -13.74 23.28 -5.37
N GLU A 438 -14.68 23.90 -6.09
CA GLU A 438 -14.49 25.27 -6.61
C GLU A 438 -14.30 26.26 -5.47
N ARG A 439 -15.10 26.13 -4.40
CA ARG A 439 -14.95 26.95 -3.18
C ARG A 439 -13.60 26.71 -2.49
N VAL A 440 -13.13 25.46 -2.45
CA VAL A 440 -11.80 25.11 -1.91
C VAL A 440 -10.69 25.79 -2.72
N VAL A 441 -10.74 25.71 -4.05
CA VAL A 441 -9.74 26.30 -4.94
C VAL A 441 -9.74 27.82 -4.82
N ALA A 442 -10.91 28.46 -4.85
CA ALA A 442 -11.03 29.90 -4.69
C ALA A 442 -10.50 30.39 -3.33
N ALA A 443 -10.84 29.69 -2.24
CA ALA A 443 -10.34 29.99 -0.91
C ALA A 443 -8.81 29.80 -0.82
N SER A 444 -8.28 28.75 -1.45
CA SER A 444 -6.85 28.47 -1.45
C SER A 444 -6.06 29.52 -2.22
N ALA A 445 -6.57 29.94 -3.38
CA ALA A 445 -6.00 31.02 -4.17
C ALA A 445 -5.96 32.35 -3.39
N GLY A 446 -7.01 32.66 -2.63
CA GLY A 446 -7.06 33.86 -1.79
C GLY A 446 -6.03 33.89 -0.64
N LEU A 447 -5.52 32.72 -0.23
CA LEU A 447 -4.49 32.58 0.80
C LEU A 447 -3.07 32.55 0.22
N ALA A 448 -2.92 32.02 -1.00
CA ALA A 448 -1.64 31.77 -1.64
C ALA A 448 -0.92 33.06 -2.06
N ARG A 449 0.41 33.01 -2.08
CA ARG A 449 1.29 34.06 -2.62
C ARG A 449 2.25 33.45 -3.64
N PRO A 450 2.83 34.27 -4.55
CA PRO A 450 3.89 33.79 -5.45
C PRO A 450 4.99 33.04 -4.68
N GLY A 451 5.30 31.82 -5.13
CA GLY A 451 6.23 30.88 -4.50
C GLY A 451 5.61 29.90 -3.51
N ASP A 452 4.33 30.07 -3.12
CA ASP A 452 3.62 29.11 -2.29
C ASP A 452 3.14 27.90 -3.13
N THR A 453 2.91 26.77 -2.46
CA THR A 453 2.25 25.59 -3.04
C THR A 453 0.83 25.44 -2.47
N VAL A 454 -0.18 25.29 -3.32
CA VAL A 454 -1.50 24.80 -2.89
C VAL A 454 -1.50 23.28 -3.00
N LEU A 455 -1.65 22.62 -1.85
CA LEU A 455 -1.49 21.17 -1.74
C LEU A 455 -2.76 20.50 -1.22
N LEU A 456 -3.39 19.68 -2.07
CA LEU A 456 -4.40 18.72 -1.64
C LEU A 456 -3.72 17.49 -1.03
N ALA A 457 -3.55 17.50 0.29
CA ALA A 457 -3.01 16.37 1.05
C ALA A 457 -3.94 16.10 2.26
N PRO A 458 -5.12 15.51 2.03
CA PRO A 458 -6.28 15.68 2.90
C PRO A 458 -6.11 15.15 4.33
N GLY A 459 -5.21 14.18 4.53
CA GLY A 459 -5.00 13.52 5.83
C GLY A 459 -6.15 12.60 6.25
N CYS A 460 -7.22 12.53 5.45
CA CYS A 460 -8.45 11.81 5.73
C CYS A 460 -8.93 11.03 4.49
N ALA A 461 -9.71 9.97 4.73
CA ALA A 461 -10.42 9.26 3.67
C ALA A 461 -11.51 10.16 3.03
N SER A 462 -11.87 9.88 1.79
CA SER A 462 -12.75 10.74 0.97
C SER A 462 -14.24 10.37 0.98
N MET A 463 -14.59 9.22 1.59
CA MET A 463 -15.87 8.55 1.38
C MET A 463 -17.09 9.28 1.97
N ASP A 464 -16.88 10.37 2.70
CA ASP A 464 -17.93 11.27 3.18
C ASP A 464 -18.49 12.17 2.08
N MET A 465 -17.64 12.61 1.15
CA MET A 465 -18.00 13.58 0.10
C MET A 465 -17.82 13.04 -1.32
N PHE A 466 -17.02 11.98 -1.51
CA PHE A 466 -16.63 11.47 -2.82
C PHE A 466 -16.65 9.95 -2.85
N THR A 467 -16.83 9.35 -4.03
CA THR A 467 -16.85 7.89 -4.23
C THR A 467 -15.52 7.24 -3.86
N ASN A 468 -14.40 7.93 -4.12
CA ASN A 468 -13.05 7.48 -3.78
C ASN A 468 -12.07 8.67 -3.84
N TYR A 469 -10.80 8.42 -3.49
CA TYR A 469 -9.78 9.48 -3.48
C TYR A 469 -9.45 10.00 -4.88
N GLY A 470 -9.62 9.18 -5.92
CA GLY A 470 -9.38 9.57 -7.31
C GLY A 470 -10.37 10.62 -7.74
N GLU A 471 -11.67 10.39 -7.51
CA GLU A 471 -12.71 11.39 -7.77
C GLU A 471 -12.40 12.71 -7.04
N ARG A 472 -12.00 12.68 -5.77
CA ARG A 472 -11.63 13.90 -5.03
C ARG A 472 -10.47 14.66 -5.70
N GLY A 473 -9.45 13.94 -6.19
CA GLY A 473 -8.31 14.54 -6.88
C GLY A 473 -8.68 15.08 -8.26
N ASP A 474 -9.47 14.33 -9.03
CA ASP A 474 -10.01 14.76 -10.33
C ASP A 474 -10.80 16.05 -10.19
N ARG A 475 -11.71 16.12 -9.19
CA ARG A 475 -12.49 17.33 -8.90
C ARG A 475 -11.61 18.52 -8.53
N PHE A 476 -10.52 18.29 -7.80
CA PHE A 476 -9.57 19.34 -7.47
C PHE A 476 -8.85 19.83 -8.72
N ALA A 477 -8.34 18.92 -9.55
CA ALA A 477 -7.68 19.29 -10.80
C ALA A 477 -8.63 20.05 -11.75
N GLU A 478 -9.86 19.58 -11.94
CA GLU A 478 -10.91 20.25 -12.72
C GLU A 478 -11.19 21.67 -12.19
N ALA A 479 -11.36 21.81 -10.88
CA ALA A 479 -11.63 23.10 -10.24
C ALA A 479 -10.45 24.07 -10.40
N VAL A 480 -9.20 23.60 -10.28
CA VAL A 480 -7.99 24.42 -10.51
C VAL A 480 -7.94 24.92 -11.96
N GLN A 481 -8.14 24.03 -12.93
CA GLN A 481 -8.13 24.41 -14.35
C GLN A 481 -9.24 25.42 -14.68
N THR A 482 -10.43 25.21 -14.11
CA THR A 482 -11.58 26.12 -14.28
C THR A 482 -11.29 27.50 -13.67
N TRP A 483 -10.74 27.53 -12.46
CA TRP A 483 -10.38 28.77 -11.78
C TRP A 483 -9.32 29.56 -12.56
N ILE A 484 -8.25 28.89 -13.03
CA ILE A 484 -7.20 29.53 -13.85
C ILE A 484 -7.78 30.10 -15.14
N ALA A 485 -8.67 29.36 -15.81
CA ALA A 485 -9.32 29.81 -17.04
C ALA A 485 -10.22 31.04 -16.83
N GLN A 486 -10.71 31.28 -15.61
CA GLN A 486 -11.50 32.47 -15.24
C GLN A 486 -10.64 33.69 -14.86
N GLN A 487 -9.34 33.50 -14.59
CA GLN A 487 -8.41 34.60 -14.27
C GLN A 487 -7.79 35.25 -15.52
N GLY A 488 -7.84 34.57 -16.68
CA GLY A 488 -7.37 35.08 -17.98
C GLY A 488 -8.49 35.62 -18.85
#